data_AF-A0A423TTJ9-F1
#
_entry.id   AF-A0A423TTJ9-F1
#
_cell.length_a   1.000
_cell.length_b   1.000
_cell.length_c   1.000
_cell.angle_alpha   90.00
_cell.angle_beta   90.00
_cell.angle_gamma   90.00
#
_symmetry.space_group_name_H-M   'P 1'
#
loop_
_entity.id
_entity.type
_entity.pdbx_description
1 polymer ?
#
loop_
_entity_poly.entity_id
_entity_poly.type
_entity_poly.pdbx_seq_one_letter_code
_entity_poly.pdbx_strand_id
1 'polypeptide(L)'
;STFPPSLLTADGNGPYLRRCEIIRPSLQALDNSTFVQVAPLICEGEEAWIHGNSLINYMKMVYFTGLTGFIKFDALGFRTDFALDIVELGMQNLTKAGTWRLDTGANYTRTFQETLKKVVDGLQNKTLVVSVAYNDPYIMQSENADDLAGNDRFEGFCIDLLTEIASILKFNFTLVPVASNAYGSKKR
;
A
#
# COMPACT_ATOMS: atom_id res chain seq x y z
N SER A 1 14.72 -9.34 39.01
CA SER A 1 14.68 -7.87 38.86
C SER A 1 13.33 -7.39 39.35
N THR A 2 13.27 -7.06 40.64
CA THR A 2 12.05 -6.67 41.34
C THR A 2 11.72 -5.22 40.97
N PHE A 3 10.58 -4.99 40.33
CA PHE A 3 10.07 -3.63 40.12
C PHE A 3 9.57 -3.08 41.47
N PRO A 4 9.98 -1.87 41.89
CA PRO A 4 9.55 -1.30 43.16
C PRO A 4 8.08 -0.82 43.11
N PRO A 5 7.32 -0.87 44.21
CA PRO A 5 5.86 -0.74 44.20
C PRO A 5 5.32 0.71 44.18
N SER A 6 6.16 1.72 43.88
CA SER A 6 5.86 3.11 44.24
C SER A 6 5.51 4.06 43.07
N LEU A 7 5.02 3.57 41.92
CA LEU A 7 4.83 4.42 40.73
C LEU A 7 3.44 4.37 40.08
N LEU A 8 2.41 3.96 40.81
CA LEU A 8 1.02 4.29 40.49
C LEU A 8 0.62 5.57 41.23
N THR A 9 1.18 6.72 40.85
CA THR A 9 0.60 8.00 41.26
C THR A 9 -0.67 8.26 40.46
N ALA A 10 -1.72 8.70 41.14
CA ALA A 10 -3.09 8.87 40.63
C ALA A 10 -3.26 10.06 39.65
N ASP A 11 -2.16 10.67 39.24
CA ASP A 11 -2.13 12.03 38.68
C ASP A 11 -2.08 12.03 37.15
N GLY A 12 -2.16 10.86 36.50
CA GLY A 12 -2.52 10.70 35.09
C GLY A 12 -1.54 11.23 34.02
N ASN A 13 -0.49 11.98 34.39
CA ASN A 13 0.32 12.76 33.44
C ASN A 13 1.78 12.28 33.23
N GLY A 14 2.10 11.05 33.60
CA GLY A 14 3.43 10.47 33.35
C GLY A 14 3.63 9.95 31.91
N PRO A 15 4.84 10.05 31.32
CA PRO A 15 5.15 9.61 29.94
C PRO A 15 5.00 8.09 29.73
N TYR A 16 4.91 7.30 30.80
CA TYR A 16 4.70 5.85 30.77
C TYR A 16 3.23 5.43 30.75
N LEU A 17 2.29 6.34 31.05
CA LEU A 17 0.86 6.06 31.08
C LEU A 17 0.24 5.96 29.67
N ARG A 18 0.96 6.27 28.59
CA ARG A 18 0.48 6.06 27.21
C ARG A 18 0.67 4.63 26.67
N ARG A 19 1.20 3.69 27.47
CA ARG A 19 1.51 2.32 26.98
C ARG A 19 0.39 1.29 27.13
N CYS A 20 -0.65 1.56 27.91
CA CYS A 20 -1.66 0.55 28.25
C CYS A 20 -3.08 1.05 27.99
N GLU A 21 -3.39 1.39 26.74
CA GLU A 21 -4.72 1.88 26.33
C GLU A 21 -5.79 0.77 26.34
N ILE A 22 -5.39 -0.51 26.31
CA ILE A 22 -6.29 -1.66 26.46
C ILE A 22 -6.31 -2.15 27.92
N ILE A 23 -5.14 -2.47 28.46
CA ILE A 23 -5.05 -3.20 29.74
C ILE A 23 -5.57 -2.37 30.92
N ARG A 24 -5.31 -1.05 30.96
CA ARG A 24 -5.77 -0.20 32.07
C ARG A 24 -7.29 -0.19 32.21
N PRO A 25 -8.07 0.20 31.18
CA PRO A 25 -9.53 0.24 31.32
C PRO A 25 -10.13 -1.14 31.57
N SER A 26 -9.54 -2.21 31.02
CA SER A 26 -10.02 -3.57 31.30
C SER A 26 -9.78 -4.02 32.74
N LEU A 27 -8.61 -3.71 33.30
CA LEU A 27 -8.30 -4.03 34.68
C LEU A 27 -9.18 -3.22 35.65
N GLN A 28 -9.40 -1.94 35.35
CA GLN A 28 -10.30 -1.09 36.12
C GLN A 28 -11.75 -1.60 36.09
N ALA A 29 -12.23 -2.07 34.92
CA ALA A 29 -13.55 -2.66 34.80
C ALA A 29 -13.68 -3.97 35.60
N LEU A 30 -12.62 -4.79 35.61
CA LEU A 30 -12.58 -6.03 36.40
C LEU A 30 -12.63 -5.74 37.91
N ASP A 31 -11.78 -4.84 38.38
CA ASP A 31 -11.69 -4.45 39.80
C ASP A 31 -13.00 -3.86 40.32
N ASN A 32 -13.69 -3.06 39.50
CA ASN A 32 -15.02 -2.53 39.84
C ASN A 32 -16.12 -3.60 39.90
N SER A 33 -15.92 -4.75 39.25
CA SER A 33 -16.95 -5.80 39.13
C SER A 33 -16.81 -6.90 40.18
N THR A 34 -15.57 -7.25 40.56
CA THR A 34 -15.25 -8.37 41.43
C THR A 34 -13.98 -8.10 42.20
N PHE A 35 -13.90 -8.59 43.44
CA PHE A 35 -12.65 -8.56 44.19
C PHE A 35 -11.59 -9.41 43.48
N VAL A 36 -10.50 -8.77 43.05
CA VAL A 36 -9.44 -9.41 42.28
C VAL A 36 -8.42 -10.06 43.20
N GLN A 37 -8.28 -11.38 43.10
CA GLN A 37 -7.22 -12.12 43.78
C GLN A 37 -6.01 -12.29 42.87
N VAL A 38 -4.84 -11.88 43.33
CA VAL A 38 -3.57 -12.05 42.61
C VAL A 38 -2.74 -13.11 43.31
N ALA A 39 -2.34 -14.15 42.59
CA ALA A 39 -1.51 -15.23 43.10
C ALA A 39 -0.47 -15.64 42.04
N PRO A 40 0.74 -16.06 42.45
CA PRO A 40 1.74 -16.58 41.52
C PRO A 40 1.28 -17.93 40.96
N LEU A 41 1.50 -18.15 39.66
CA LEU A 41 1.24 -19.42 38.97
C LEU A 41 2.55 -20.09 38.59
N ILE A 42 2.51 -21.42 38.47
CA ILE A 42 3.65 -22.25 38.06
C ILE A 42 3.40 -22.71 36.63
N CYS A 43 4.38 -22.62 35.73
CA CYS A 43 4.19 -22.94 34.31
C CYS A 43 3.86 -24.41 34.02
N GLU A 44 4.31 -25.32 34.88
CA GLU A 44 4.01 -26.77 34.80
C GLU A 44 2.75 -27.15 35.58
N GLY A 45 2.12 -26.20 36.27
CA GLY A 45 0.88 -26.42 37.00
C GLY A 45 -0.34 -26.42 36.08
N GLU A 46 -1.40 -27.10 36.50
CA GLU A 46 -2.70 -27.11 35.81
C GLU A 46 -3.58 -25.90 36.19
N GLU A 47 -3.18 -25.13 37.20
CA GLU A 47 -3.95 -24.01 37.70
C GLU A 47 -3.87 -22.78 36.78
N ALA A 48 -5.02 -22.24 36.43
CA ALA A 48 -5.16 -20.99 35.71
C ALA A 48 -5.68 -19.89 36.63
N TRP A 49 -5.37 -18.63 36.29
CA TRP A 49 -5.89 -17.50 37.04
C TRP A 49 -7.41 -17.40 36.89
N ILE A 50 -8.12 -17.44 38.02
CA ILE A 50 -9.59 -17.51 38.06
C ILE A 50 -10.27 -16.33 37.35
N HIS A 51 -9.65 -15.14 37.34
CA HIS A 51 -10.20 -13.95 36.69
C HIS A 51 -9.70 -13.75 35.25
N GLY A 52 -8.90 -14.67 34.72
CA GLY A 52 -8.30 -14.54 33.38
C GLY A 52 -9.33 -14.38 32.27
N ASN A 53 -10.38 -15.22 32.28
CA ASN A 53 -11.47 -15.13 31.30
C ASN A 53 -12.24 -13.80 31.39
N SER A 54 -12.53 -13.34 32.61
CA SER A 54 -13.19 -12.05 32.82
C SER A 54 -12.34 -10.90 32.32
N LEU A 55 -11.03 -10.90 32.61
CA LEU A 55 -10.11 -9.88 32.11
C LEU A 55 -10.08 -9.84 30.58
N ILE A 56 -9.99 -11.01 29.92
CA ILE A 56 -10.02 -11.12 28.46
C ILE A 56 -11.33 -10.58 27.90
N ASN A 57 -12.47 -10.87 28.53
CA ASN A 57 -13.77 -10.33 28.11
C ASN A 57 -13.82 -8.81 28.22
N TYR A 58 -13.29 -8.23 29.30
CA TYR A 58 -13.18 -6.78 29.43
C TYR A 58 -12.23 -6.20 28.37
N MET A 59 -11.11 -6.86 28.06
CA MET A 59 -10.19 -6.44 26.98
C MET A 59 -10.88 -6.42 25.62
N LYS A 60 -11.69 -7.43 25.29
CA LYS A 60 -12.44 -7.51 24.03
C LYS A 60 -13.48 -6.39 23.86
N MET A 61 -14.00 -5.87 24.97
CA MET A 61 -15.00 -4.79 24.96
C MET A 61 -14.40 -3.38 24.87
N VAL A 62 -13.09 -3.22 25.06
CA VAL A 62 -12.44 -1.91 24.97
C VAL A 62 -12.38 -1.45 23.50
N TYR A 63 -12.83 -0.22 23.27
CA TYR A 63 -12.61 0.51 22.03
C TYR A 63 -11.90 1.82 22.32
N PHE A 64 -10.92 2.18 21.48
CA PHE A 64 -10.14 3.40 21.64
C PHE A 64 -9.48 3.78 20.32
N THR A 65 -8.99 5.03 20.24
CA THR A 65 -8.21 5.51 19.10
C THR A 65 -6.73 5.52 19.49
N GLY A 66 -5.96 4.61 18.92
CA GLY A 66 -4.51 4.52 19.11
C GLY A 66 -3.72 5.03 17.91
N LEU A 67 -2.42 4.70 17.86
CA LEU A 67 -1.51 5.11 16.76
C LEU A 67 -1.96 4.62 15.38
N THR A 68 -2.61 3.46 15.33
CA THR A 68 -3.11 2.84 14.09
C THR A 68 -4.59 3.17 13.82
N GLY A 69 -5.09 4.27 14.38
CA GLY A 69 -6.50 4.65 14.30
C GLY A 69 -7.38 3.92 15.30
N PHE A 70 -8.65 3.77 14.96
CA PHE A 70 -9.63 3.10 15.80
C PHE A 70 -9.31 1.62 15.98
N ILE A 71 -9.42 1.14 17.22
CA ILE A 71 -9.12 -0.23 17.62
C ILE A 71 -10.36 -0.81 18.29
N LYS A 72 -10.82 -1.95 17.77
CA LYS A 72 -11.94 -2.73 18.26
C LYS A 72 -11.64 -4.22 18.05
N PHE A 73 -12.15 -5.06 18.93
CA PHE A 73 -12.01 -6.51 18.86
C PHE A 73 -13.37 -7.18 18.62
N ASP A 74 -13.34 -8.36 17.98
CA ASP A 74 -14.50 -9.23 17.89
C ASP A 74 -14.64 -10.13 19.14
N ALA A 75 -15.68 -10.99 19.14
CA ALA A 75 -15.93 -11.91 20.25
C ALA A 75 -14.80 -12.93 20.46
N LEU A 76 -14.01 -13.24 19.43
CA LEU A 76 -12.88 -14.15 19.51
C LEU A 76 -11.61 -13.44 20.01
N GLY A 77 -11.54 -12.11 19.91
CA GLY A 77 -10.40 -11.30 20.31
C GLY A 77 -9.53 -10.84 19.14
N PHE A 78 -10.00 -10.99 17.90
CA PHE A 78 -9.30 -10.46 16.73
C PHE A 78 -9.67 -8.99 16.50
N ARG A 79 -8.68 -8.19 16.11
CA ARG A 79 -8.92 -6.79 15.75
C ARG A 79 -9.77 -6.72 14.48
N THR A 80 -10.84 -5.93 14.52
CA THR A 80 -11.77 -5.73 13.41
C THR A 80 -12.00 -4.24 13.14
N ASP A 81 -12.67 -3.92 12.02
CA ASP A 81 -13.04 -2.55 11.64
C ASP A 81 -11.84 -1.57 11.64
N PHE A 82 -10.75 -1.97 10.97
CA PHE A 82 -9.56 -1.16 10.78
C PHE A 82 -9.44 -0.67 9.34
N ALA A 83 -8.75 0.45 9.16
CA ALA A 83 -8.37 0.96 7.86
C ALA A 83 -6.89 0.66 7.59
N LEU A 84 -6.57 0.35 6.34
CA LEU A 84 -5.20 0.19 5.85
C LEU A 84 -4.84 1.33 4.91
N ASP A 85 -3.59 1.76 4.97
CA ASP A 85 -3.06 2.75 4.03
C ASP A 85 -2.47 2.03 2.82
N ILE A 86 -2.97 2.37 1.63
CA ILE A 86 -2.40 1.89 0.37
C ILE A 86 -1.24 2.83 0.05
N VAL A 87 -0.04 2.29 -0.11
CA VAL A 87 1.17 3.06 -0.41
C VAL A 87 1.74 2.66 -1.77
N GLU A 88 2.27 3.63 -2.50
CA GLU A 88 2.92 3.42 -3.79
C GLU A 88 4.33 4.00 -3.77
N LEU A 89 5.24 3.30 -4.41
CA LEU A 89 6.59 3.79 -4.68
C LEU A 89 6.58 4.74 -5.87
N GLY A 90 6.83 6.03 -5.61
CA GLY A 90 7.19 7.00 -6.63
C GLY A 90 8.68 6.93 -6.98
N MET A 91 9.12 7.78 -7.91
CA MET A 91 10.53 7.86 -8.31
C MET A 91 11.50 8.15 -7.15
N GLN A 92 11.04 8.85 -6.10
CA GLN A 92 11.89 9.31 -5.00
C GLN A 92 11.39 8.92 -3.61
N ASN A 93 10.09 8.64 -3.45
CA ASN A 93 9.49 8.41 -2.14
C ASN A 93 8.29 7.44 -2.19
N LEU A 94 7.97 6.87 -1.03
CA LEU A 94 6.71 6.18 -0.80
C LEU A 94 5.64 7.23 -0.50
N THR A 95 4.52 7.18 -1.23
CA THR A 95 3.39 8.11 -1.03
C THR A 95 2.12 7.31 -0.78
N LYS A 96 1.25 7.84 0.09
CA LYS A 96 -0.07 7.26 0.31
C LYS A 96 -0.92 7.45 -0.95
N ALA A 97 -1.37 6.34 -1.52
CA ALA A 97 -2.20 6.27 -2.72
C ALA A 97 -3.69 6.26 -2.41
N GLY A 98 -4.06 5.84 -1.20
CA GLY A 98 -5.45 5.69 -0.79
C GLY A 98 -5.57 5.01 0.57
N THR A 99 -6.81 4.67 0.91
CA THR A 99 -7.15 3.88 2.09
C THR A 99 -7.98 2.68 1.69
N TRP A 100 -7.86 1.59 2.43
CA TRP A 100 -8.68 0.42 2.27
C TRP A 100 -9.43 0.15 3.57
N ARG A 101 -10.72 -0.19 3.45
CA ARG A 101 -11.52 -0.71 4.56
C ARG A 101 -12.26 -1.97 4.12
N LEU A 102 -12.67 -2.78 5.08
CA LEU A 102 -13.43 -4.00 4.81
C LEU A 102 -14.80 -3.72 4.18
N ASP A 103 -15.46 -2.65 4.61
CA ASP A 103 -16.82 -2.26 4.20
C ASP A 103 -16.85 -1.52 2.86
N THR A 104 -15.87 -0.66 2.60
CA THR A 104 -15.83 0.16 1.38
C THR A 104 -14.82 -0.30 0.33
N GLY A 105 -13.95 -1.25 0.65
CA GLY A 105 -12.86 -1.68 -0.22
C GLY A 105 -11.77 -0.62 -0.38
N ALA A 106 -11.07 -0.67 -1.51
CA ALA A 106 -9.99 0.28 -1.82
C ALA A 106 -10.57 1.61 -2.30
N ASN A 107 -10.22 2.69 -1.60
CA ASN A 107 -10.56 4.06 -1.95
C ASN A 107 -9.28 4.84 -2.28
N TYR A 108 -9.09 5.17 -3.55
CA TYR A 108 -7.94 5.94 -4.02
C TYR A 108 -8.22 7.43 -3.92
N THR A 109 -7.31 8.17 -3.31
CA THR A 109 -7.44 9.63 -3.14
C THR A 109 -7.00 10.42 -4.37
N ARG A 110 -6.49 9.74 -5.40
CA ARG A 110 -5.96 10.38 -6.61
C ARG A 110 -7.09 10.86 -7.50
N THR A 111 -6.95 12.08 -7.99
CA THR A 111 -7.75 12.55 -9.11
C THR A 111 -7.26 11.93 -10.43
N PHE A 112 -8.13 11.93 -11.43
CA PHE A 112 -7.77 11.52 -12.79
C PHE A 112 -6.60 12.36 -13.34
N GLN A 113 -6.60 13.67 -13.07
CA GLN A 113 -5.54 14.58 -13.53
C GLN A 113 -4.17 14.27 -12.92
N GLU A 114 -4.11 13.95 -11.63
CA GLU A 114 -2.85 13.55 -10.97
C GLU A 114 -2.33 12.23 -11.51
N THR A 115 -3.23 11.31 -11.84
CA THR A 115 -2.86 10.02 -12.45
C THR A 115 -2.26 10.23 -13.83
N LEU A 116 -2.89 11.05 -14.67
CA LEU A 116 -2.36 11.42 -15.98
C LEU A 116 -1.01 12.12 -15.86
N LYS A 117 -0.88 13.08 -14.94
CA LYS A 117 0.38 13.79 -14.72
C LYS A 117 1.50 12.82 -14.33
N LYS A 118 1.25 11.89 -13.41
CA LYS A 118 2.22 10.83 -13.05
C LYS A 118 2.64 9.98 -14.23
N VAL A 119 1.71 9.64 -15.13
CA VAL A 119 2.02 8.88 -16.35
C VAL A 119 2.93 9.69 -17.26
N VAL A 120 2.59 10.96 -17.53
CA VAL A 120 3.39 11.86 -18.38
C VAL A 120 4.77 12.11 -17.79
N ASP A 121 4.85 12.50 -16.51
CA ASP A 121 6.12 12.69 -15.79
C ASP A 121 6.94 11.40 -15.79
N GLY A 122 6.27 10.25 -15.67
CA GLY A 122 6.88 8.94 -15.74
C GLY A 122 7.38 8.54 -17.13
N LEU A 123 7.03 9.25 -18.21
CA LEU A 123 7.53 9.02 -19.57
C LEU A 123 8.73 9.91 -19.91
N GLN A 124 8.87 11.07 -19.26
CA GLN A 124 9.94 12.01 -19.57
C GLN A 124 11.32 11.36 -19.41
N ASN A 125 12.19 11.57 -20.41
CA ASN A 125 13.54 11.00 -20.46
C ASN A 125 13.61 9.46 -20.41
N LYS A 126 12.50 8.76 -20.66
CA LYS A 126 12.52 7.30 -20.86
C LYS A 126 12.60 6.96 -22.34
N THR A 127 13.26 5.83 -22.62
CA THR A 127 13.30 5.27 -23.97
C THR A 127 12.29 4.14 -24.09
N LEU A 128 11.27 4.31 -24.92
CA LEU A 128 10.28 3.28 -25.22
C LEU A 128 10.74 2.42 -26.40
N VAL A 129 10.50 1.12 -26.34
CA VAL A 129 10.70 0.22 -27.48
C VAL A 129 9.37 0.06 -28.19
N VAL A 130 9.29 0.52 -29.44
CA VAL A 130 8.06 0.52 -30.24
C VAL A 130 8.18 -0.55 -31.30
N SER A 131 7.34 -1.58 -31.20
CA SER A 131 7.27 -2.64 -32.21
C SER A 131 6.46 -2.18 -33.42
N VAL A 132 7.04 -2.28 -34.61
CA VAL A 132 6.44 -1.82 -35.86
C VAL A 132 6.28 -2.95 -36.89
N ALA A 133 5.24 -2.87 -37.71
CA ALA A 133 5.08 -3.72 -38.89
C ALA A 133 4.96 -2.81 -40.11
N TYR A 134 5.61 -3.19 -41.21
CA TYR A 134 5.58 -2.47 -42.47
C TYR A 134 4.19 -2.53 -43.08
N ASN A 135 3.64 -1.36 -43.36
CA ASN A 135 2.34 -1.18 -43.97
C ASN A 135 2.28 0.18 -44.64
N ASP A 136 2.47 0.22 -45.95
CA ASP A 136 2.47 1.45 -46.73
C ASP A 136 1.05 2.08 -46.72
N PRO A 137 0.91 3.42 -46.59
CA PRO A 137 1.94 4.45 -46.45
C PRO A 137 2.25 4.85 -44.99
N TYR A 138 1.89 3.99 -44.02
CA TYR A 138 1.93 4.33 -42.59
C TYR A 138 3.31 4.10 -41.98
N ILE A 139 3.94 2.97 -42.28
CA ILE A 139 5.29 2.60 -41.83
C ILE A 139 5.99 1.92 -42.99
N MET A 140 7.04 2.56 -43.49
CA MET A 140 7.81 2.18 -44.67
C MET A 140 9.29 2.17 -44.31
N GLN A 141 10.08 1.40 -45.07
CA GLN A 141 11.54 1.50 -45.00
C GLN A 141 11.97 2.68 -45.88
N SER A 142 12.83 3.54 -45.35
CA SER A 142 13.32 4.69 -46.14
C SER A 142 14.16 4.22 -47.34
N GLU A 143 14.13 4.97 -48.43
CA GLU A 143 14.85 4.63 -49.67
C GLU A 143 16.37 4.49 -49.45
N ASN A 144 16.94 5.26 -48.51
CA ASN A 144 18.35 5.21 -48.14
C ASN A 144 18.60 4.49 -46.79
N ALA A 145 17.74 3.54 -46.43
CA ALA A 145 17.82 2.86 -45.14
C ALA A 145 19.17 2.15 -44.86
N ASP A 146 19.93 1.80 -45.90
CA ASP A 146 21.26 1.19 -45.76
C ASP A 146 22.33 2.19 -45.26
N ASP A 147 22.15 3.48 -45.55
CA ASP A 147 23.04 4.57 -45.10
C ASP A 147 22.57 5.21 -43.79
N LEU A 148 21.35 4.90 -43.36
CA LEU A 148 20.71 5.47 -42.16
C LEU A 148 20.81 4.52 -40.96
N ALA A 149 20.82 5.08 -39.75
CA ALA A 149 20.94 4.31 -38.51
C ALA A 149 19.74 4.52 -37.58
N GLY A 150 19.41 3.48 -36.81
CA GLY A 150 18.37 3.57 -35.79
C GLY A 150 16.96 3.80 -36.36
N ASN A 151 16.29 4.85 -35.88
CA ASN A 151 14.91 5.19 -36.25
C ASN A 151 14.80 5.81 -37.64
N ASP A 152 15.86 6.44 -38.15
CA ASP A 152 15.86 7.16 -39.44
C ASP A 152 15.68 6.21 -40.62
N ARG A 153 15.83 4.89 -40.41
CA ARG A 153 15.58 3.85 -41.41
C ARG A 153 14.09 3.65 -41.71
N PHE A 154 13.20 4.26 -40.93
CA PHE A 154 11.76 4.13 -41.06
C PHE A 154 11.14 5.48 -41.38
N GLU A 155 10.16 5.49 -42.27
CA GLU A 155 9.40 6.69 -42.64
C GLU A 155 7.90 6.36 -42.77
N GLY A 156 7.07 7.40 -42.85
CA GLY A 156 5.62 7.26 -43.03
C GLY A 156 4.81 7.93 -41.93
N PHE A 157 3.50 8.00 -42.14
CA PHE A 157 2.60 8.81 -41.32
C PHE A 157 2.64 8.45 -39.81
N CYS A 158 2.79 7.17 -39.47
CA CYS A 158 2.86 6.76 -38.06
C CYS A 158 4.18 7.15 -37.39
N ILE A 159 5.26 7.26 -38.17
CA ILE A 159 6.58 7.69 -37.67
C ILE A 159 6.54 9.18 -37.34
N ASP A 160 5.97 10.01 -38.23
CA ASP A 160 5.79 11.45 -38.00
C ASP A 160 4.92 11.71 -36.78
N LEU A 161 3.77 11.02 -36.69
CA LEU A 161 2.87 11.13 -35.54
C LEU A 161 3.56 10.73 -34.23
N LEU A 162 4.31 9.63 -34.23
CA LEU A 162 5.04 9.19 -33.05
C LEU A 162 6.12 10.20 -32.64
N THR A 163 6.78 10.81 -33.61
CA THR A 163 7.80 11.84 -33.39
C THR A 163 7.19 13.09 -32.74
N GLU A 164 6.03 13.54 -33.21
CA GLU A 164 5.29 14.66 -32.60
C GLU A 164 4.83 14.32 -31.17
N ILE A 165 4.29 13.12 -30.94
CA ILE A 165 3.88 12.67 -29.60
C ILE A 165 5.09 12.58 -28.66
N ALA A 166 6.23 12.08 -29.13
CA ALA A 166 7.49 12.03 -28.39
C ALA A 166 7.99 13.43 -28.04
N SER A 167 7.87 14.39 -28.96
CA SER A 167 8.22 15.79 -28.73
C SER A 167 7.31 16.46 -27.68
N ILE A 168 6.01 16.17 -27.68
CA ILE A 168 5.06 16.72 -26.70
C ILE A 168 5.31 16.13 -25.30
N LEU A 169 5.44 14.81 -25.22
CA LEU A 169 5.55 14.08 -23.95
C LEU A 169 7.00 13.91 -23.43
N LYS A 170 8.00 14.35 -24.21
CA LYS A 170 9.44 14.37 -23.88
C LYS A 170 10.02 12.98 -23.56
N PHE A 171 9.56 11.94 -24.26
CA PHE A 171 10.18 10.61 -24.22
C PHE A 171 11.01 10.35 -25.48
N ASN A 172 11.95 9.42 -25.38
CA ASN A 172 12.71 8.89 -26.51
C ASN A 172 12.11 7.54 -26.93
N PHE A 173 12.29 7.12 -28.18
CA PHE A 173 11.83 5.81 -28.62
C PHE A 173 12.82 5.14 -29.55
N THR A 174 12.68 3.82 -29.68
CA THR A 174 13.44 2.98 -30.61
C THR A 174 12.46 2.10 -31.38
N LEU A 175 12.56 2.11 -32.70
CA LEU A 175 11.70 1.33 -33.58
C LEU A 175 12.30 -0.06 -33.79
N VAL A 176 11.47 -1.10 -33.58
CA VAL A 176 11.85 -2.50 -33.75
C VAL A 176 10.85 -3.18 -34.68
N PRO A 177 11.24 -3.63 -35.88
CA PRO A 177 10.34 -4.32 -36.77
C PRO A 177 9.99 -5.70 -36.22
N VAL A 178 8.70 -6.07 -36.30
CA VAL A 178 8.21 -7.40 -35.91
C VAL A 178 8.71 -8.42 -36.92
N ALA A 179 9.41 -9.46 -36.44
CA ALA A 179 10.07 -10.45 -37.30
C ALA A 179 9.14 -11.13 -38.33
N SER A 180 7.86 -11.32 -38.00
CA SER A 180 6.89 -11.96 -38.89
C SER A 180 6.14 -10.98 -39.80
N ASN A 181 6.35 -9.67 -39.65
CA ASN A 181 5.58 -8.59 -40.26
C ASN A 181 4.06 -8.82 -40.25
N ALA A 182 3.55 -9.50 -39.22
CA ALA A 182 2.18 -9.95 -39.13
C ALA A 182 1.55 -9.44 -37.83
N TYR A 183 0.30 -9.01 -37.93
CA TYR A 183 -0.51 -8.68 -36.77
C TYR A 183 -0.87 -9.98 -36.04
N GLY A 184 -0.51 -10.08 -34.76
CA GLY A 184 -0.63 -11.32 -33.99
C GLY A 184 -2.02 -11.97 -34.12
N SER A 185 -2.06 -13.26 -34.48
CA SER A 185 -3.29 -14.04 -34.61
C SER A 185 -3.48 -14.98 -33.43
N LYS A 186 -4.72 -15.14 -32.98
CA LYS A 186 -5.05 -16.10 -31.92
C LYS A 186 -4.87 -17.51 -32.48
N LYS A 187 -3.87 -18.25 -31.99
CA LYS A 187 -3.79 -19.70 -32.22
C LYS A 187 -5.01 -20.33 -31.54
N ARG A 188 -5.86 -20.98 -32.33
CA ARG A 188 -6.99 -21.78 -31.85
C ARG A 188 -6.55 -23.21 -31.69
#